data_AF-A0A936RX05-F1
#
_entry.id   AF-A0A936RX05-F1
#
_cell.length_a   1.000
_cell.length_b   1.000
_cell.length_c   1.000
_cell.angle_alpha   90.00
_cell.angle_beta   90.00
_cell.angle_gamma   90.00
#
_symmetry.space_group_name_H-M   'P 1'
#
loop_
_entity.id
_entity.type
_entity.pdbx_description
1 polymer ?
#
loop_
_entity_poly.entity_id
_entity_poly.type
_entity_poly.pdbx_seq_one_letter_code
_entity_poly.pdbx_strand_id
1 'polypeptide(L)'
;MRILAAISLMVVLGGCATAYQSEGLSGGFSETQLDTNVFRVSFRGNGYTRAERAEELALLRGAELTLKNGFTHFAIIDGRTREQSGTYTTPTQSYTTANATAYG
;
A
#
# COMPACT_ATOMS: atom_id res chain seq x y z
N MET A 1 -11.26 9.18 32.10
CA MET A 1 -10.01 8.38 31.94
C MET A 1 -10.21 7.03 31.26
N ARG A 2 -11.28 6.25 31.56
CA ARG A 2 -11.51 4.93 30.94
C ARG A 2 -11.74 4.98 29.41
N ILE A 3 -12.46 5.99 28.94
CA ILE A 3 -12.80 6.15 27.51
C ILE A 3 -11.57 6.59 26.68
N LEU A 4 -10.72 7.45 27.25
CA LEU A 4 -9.45 7.88 26.63
C LEU A 4 -8.47 6.71 26.45
N ALA A 5 -8.39 5.80 27.43
CA ALA A 5 -7.57 4.59 27.34
C ALA A 5 -8.12 3.59 26.31
N ALA A 6 -9.44 3.50 26.14
CA ALA A 6 -10.06 2.66 25.11
C ALA A 6 -9.78 3.20 23.69
N ILE A 7 -9.82 4.51 23.50
CA ILE A 7 -9.49 5.15 22.22
C ILE A 7 -8.00 4.98 21.88
N SER A 8 -7.10 5.16 22.87
CA SER A 8 -5.66 4.94 22.63
C SER A 8 -5.33 3.50 22.29
N LEU A 9 -6.02 2.53 22.90
CA LEU A 9 -5.86 1.11 22.57
C LEU A 9 -6.32 0.80 21.14
N MET A 10 -7.41 1.42 20.68
CA MET A 10 -7.94 1.20 19.33
C MET A 10 -7.04 1.77 18.22
N VAL A 11 -6.31 2.86 18.50
CA VAL A 11 -5.32 3.45 17.57
C VAL A 11 -4.09 2.55 17.39
N VAL A 12 -3.70 1.79 18.42
CA VAL A 12 -2.53 0.90 18.35
C VAL A 12 -2.80 -0.36 17.51
N LEU A 13 -4.06 -0.76 17.35
CA LEU A 13 -4.44 -1.88 16.46
C LEU A 13 -4.68 -1.44 15.00
N GLY A 14 -4.69 -0.14 14.71
CA GLY A 14 -4.76 0.37 13.35
C GLY A 14 -3.42 0.18 12.64
N GLY A 15 -3.26 -0.94 11.94
CA GLY A 15 -2.07 -1.16 11.10
C GLY A 15 -1.88 -0.02 10.11
N CYS A 16 -0.63 0.39 9.85
CA CYS A 16 -0.24 1.38 8.83
C CYS A 16 -0.54 0.95 7.37
N ALA A 17 -1.50 0.05 7.18
CA ALA A 17 -1.98 -0.34 5.87
C ALA A 17 -2.77 0.81 5.23
N THR A 18 -2.75 0.83 3.91
CA THR A 18 -3.47 1.83 3.12
C THR A 18 -4.97 1.65 3.32
N ALA A 19 -5.65 2.71 3.78
CA ALA A 19 -7.10 2.71 3.90
C ALA A 19 -7.76 2.64 2.51
N TYR A 20 -8.97 2.08 2.44
CA TYR A 20 -9.79 2.12 1.22
C TYR A 20 -10.40 3.51 1.08
N GLN A 21 -9.75 4.37 0.30
CA GLN A 21 -10.10 5.78 0.11
C GLN A 21 -9.72 6.22 -1.30
N SER A 22 -10.25 7.36 -1.74
CA SER A 22 -9.82 8.00 -2.99
C SER A 22 -8.32 8.30 -2.94
N GLU A 23 -7.65 8.25 -4.09
CA GLU A 23 -6.21 8.48 -4.23
C GLU A 23 -5.75 9.75 -3.49
N GLY A 24 -4.77 9.58 -2.60
CA GLY A 24 -4.16 10.65 -1.81
C GLY A 24 -2.70 10.35 -1.47
N LEU A 25 -2.12 11.14 -0.55
CA LEU A 25 -0.69 11.05 -0.19
C LEU A 25 -0.27 9.68 0.37
N SER A 26 -1.17 9.00 1.07
CA SER A 26 -0.93 7.68 1.65
C SER A 26 -1.33 6.52 0.72
N GLY A 27 -1.76 6.81 -0.51
CA GLY A 27 -2.35 5.84 -1.43
C GLY A 27 -3.88 5.90 -1.47
N GLY A 28 -4.49 5.04 -2.29
CA GLY A 28 -5.94 4.97 -2.50
C GLY A 28 -6.31 4.43 -3.88
N PHE A 29 -7.62 4.39 -4.15
CA PHE A 29 -8.17 4.03 -5.45
C PHE A 29 -8.39 5.25 -6.33
N SER A 30 -8.24 5.07 -7.64
CA SER A 30 -8.55 6.05 -8.67
C SER A 30 -9.28 5.33 -9.81
N GLU A 31 -10.28 6.00 -10.38
CA GLU A 31 -11.10 5.46 -11.45
C GLU A 31 -11.19 6.46 -12.60
N THR A 32 -11.13 5.94 -13.83
CA THR A 32 -11.24 6.74 -15.05
C THR A 32 -12.11 6.00 -16.04
N GLN A 33 -13.19 6.65 -16.49
CA GLN A 33 -14.02 6.12 -17.55
C GLN A 33 -13.32 6.29 -18.90
N LEU A 34 -13.11 5.20 -19.62
CA LEU A 34 -12.51 5.22 -20.96
C LEU A 34 -13.59 5.15 -22.04
N ASP A 35 -14.69 4.44 -21.77
CA ASP A 35 -15.85 4.31 -22.65
C ASP A 35 -17.13 4.07 -21.82
N THR A 36 -18.26 3.93 -22.48
CA THR A 36 -19.59 3.68 -21.88
C THR A 36 -19.61 2.47 -20.95
N ASN A 37 -18.87 1.41 -21.30
CA ASN A 37 -18.76 0.16 -20.54
C ASN A 37 -17.31 -0.21 -20.19
N VAL A 38 -16.35 0.72 -20.36
CA VAL A 38 -14.93 0.46 -20.09
C VAL A 38 -14.42 1.45 -19.06
N PHE A 39 -13.97 0.92 -17.92
CA PHE A 39 -13.43 1.68 -16.81
C PHE A 39 -12.01 1.21 -16.49
N ARG A 40 -11.10 2.15 -16.31
CA ARG A 40 -9.77 1.91 -15.76
C ARG A 40 -9.83 2.17 -14.26
N VAL A 41 -9.47 1.15 -13.48
CA VAL A 41 -9.36 1.24 -12.03
C VAL A 41 -7.91 1.01 -11.64
N SER A 42 -7.36 1.88 -10.80
CA SER A 42 -6.01 1.74 -10.26
C SER A 42 -6.04 1.91 -8.76
N PHE A 43 -5.35 1.03 -8.04
CA PHE A 43 -5.16 1.14 -6.59
C PHE A 43 -3.67 1.34 -6.29
N ARG A 44 -3.35 2.38 -5.53
CA ARG A 44 -1.99 2.66 -5.09
C ARG A 44 -1.87 2.36 -3.60
N GLY A 45 -1.13 1.31 -3.27
CA GLY A 45 -0.73 1.02 -1.89
C GLY A 45 0.47 1.85 -1.43
N ASN A 46 0.61 2.00 -0.12
CA ASN A 46 1.86 2.46 0.51
C ASN A 46 2.84 1.27 0.67
N GLY A 47 4.09 1.54 1.07
CA GLY A 47 5.11 0.50 1.26
C GLY A 47 4.83 -0.54 2.35
N TYR A 48 3.73 -0.42 3.10
CA TYR A 48 3.27 -1.39 4.09
C TYR A 48 2.12 -2.27 3.58
N THR A 49 1.51 -1.91 2.45
CA THR A 49 0.43 -2.68 1.82
C THR A 49 1.02 -3.64 0.80
N ARG A 50 0.68 -4.92 0.94
CA ARG A 50 1.08 -5.97 -0.01
C ARG A 50 0.42 -5.74 -1.37
N ALA A 51 1.09 -6.12 -2.44
CA ALA A 51 0.57 -5.89 -3.79
C ALA A 51 -0.71 -6.68 -4.05
N GLU A 52 -0.81 -7.90 -3.53
CA GLU A 52 -2.02 -8.72 -3.61
C GLU A 52 -3.20 -7.99 -2.98
N ARG A 53 -2.98 -7.31 -1.85
CA ARG A 53 -4.02 -6.51 -1.20
C ARG A 53 -4.42 -5.30 -2.05
N ALA A 54 -3.47 -4.65 -2.72
CA ALA A 54 -3.76 -3.56 -3.63
C ALA A 54 -4.59 -4.02 -4.84
N GLU A 55 -4.26 -5.18 -5.41
CA GLU A 55 -5.03 -5.80 -6.50
C GLU A 55 -6.46 -6.14 -6.07
N GLU A 56 -6.63 -6.79 -4.93
CA GLU A 56 -7.95 -7.10 -4.37
C GLU A 56 -8.82 -5.85 -4.20
N LEU A 57 -8.23 -4.74 -3.74
CA LEU A 57 -8.94 -3.47 -3.57
C LEU A 57 -9.28 -2.82 -4.91
N ALA A 58 -8.43 -2.98 -5.94
CA ALA A 58 -8.76 -2.55 -7.29
C ALA A 58 -9.95 -3.35 -7.86
N LEU A 59 -9.98 -4.68 -7.64
CA LEU A 59 -11.08 -5.54 -8.06
C LEU A 59 -12.38 -5.21 -7.33
N LEU A 60 -12.31 -4.98 -6.01
CA LEU A 60 -13.44 -4.51 -5.21
C LEU A 60 -14.03 -3.22 -5.79
N ARG A 61 -13.17 -2.27 -6.15
CA ARG A 61 -13.61 -1.01 -6.75
C ARG A 61 -14.25 -1.20 -8.12
N GLY A 62 -13.74 -2.13 -8.93
CA GLY A 62 -14.37 -2.55 -10.19
C GLY A 62 -15.78 -3.12 -9.97
N ALA A 63 -15.97 -3.96 -8.95
CA ALA A 63 -17.27 -4.50 -8.60
C ALA A 63 -18.26 -3.40 -8.14
N GLU A 64 -17.80 -2.45 -7.32
CA GLU A 64 -18.61 -1.30 -6.90
C GLU A 64 -19.05 -0.44 -8.09
N LEU A 65 -18.15 -0.16 -9.04
CA LEU A 65 -18.48 0.55 -10.27
C LEU A 65 -19.51 -0.22 -11.11
N THR A 66 -19.40 -1.54 -11.15
CA THR A 66 -20.33 -2.42 -11.88
C THR A 66 -21.74 -2.27 -11.32
N LEU A 67 -21.88 -2.37 -9.98
CA LEU A 67 -23.16 -2.19 -9.29
C LEU A 67 -23.70 -0.76 -9.44
N LYS A 68 -22.84 0.25 -9.34
CA LYS A 68 -23.22 1.66 -9.49
C LYS A 68 -23.77 2.00 -10.87
N ASN A 69 -23.26 1.35 -11.92
CA ASN A 69 -23.73 1.52 -13.29
C ASN A 69 -24.87 0.56 -13.66
N GLY A 70 -25.32 -0.31 -12.75
CA GLY A 70 -26.42 -1.24 -12.98
C GLY A 70 -26.05 -2.49 -13.81
N PHE A 71 -24.76 -2.79 -13.93
CA PHE A 71 -24.29 -4.02 -14.57
C PHE A 71 -24.29 -5.20 -13.58
N THR A 72 -24.33 -6.42 -14.10
CA THR A 72 -24.36 -7.65 -13.27
C THR A 72 -22.99 -8.28 -13.08
N HIS A 73 -22.07 -8.08 -14.03
CA HIS A 73 -20.75 -8.69 -14.05
C HIS A 73 -19.75 -7.71 -14.66
N PHE A 74 -18.47 -7.88 -14.34
CA PHE A 74 -17.36 -7.21 -15.02
C PHE A 74 -16.32 -8.24 -15.45
N ALA A 75 -15.52 -7.86 -16.44
CA ALA A 75 -14.39 -8.65 -16.90
C ALA A 75 -13.13 -7.78 -16.89
N ILE A 76 -12.00 -8.39 -16.57
CA ILE A 76 -10.69 -7.72 -16.58
C ILE A 76 -10.15 -7.81 -18.02
N ILE A 77 -9.98 -6.66 -18.67
CA ILE A 77 -9.50 -6.57 -20.06
C ILE A 77 -7.97 -6.50 -20.10
N ASP A 78 -7.37 -5.70 -19.20
CA ASP A 78 -5.93 -5.58 -19.02
C ASP A 78 -5.64 -5.43 -17.51
N GLY A 79 -4.62 -6.14 -17.03
CA GLY A 79 -4.21 -6.16 -15.63
C GLY A 79 -2.71 -5.97 -15.53
N ARG A 80 -2.28 -4.92 -14.83
CA ARG A 80 -0.85 -4.63 -14.60
C ARG A 80 -0.60 -4.36 -13.14
N THR A 81 0.26 -5.18 -12.55
CA THR A 81 0.74 -4.98 -11.17
C THR A 81 2.19 -4.55 -11.21
N ARG A 82 2.51 -3.50 -10.47
CA ARG A 82 3.87 -3.01 -10.35
C ARG A 82 4.22 -2.88 -8.87
N GLU A 83 5.13 -3.73 -8.43
CA GLU A 83 5.81 -3.61 -7.16
C GLU A 83 7.13 -2.87 -7.34
N GLN A 84 7.41 -1.90 -6.46
CA GLN A 84 8.70 -1.24 -6.39
C GLN A 84 9.27 -1.43 -4.99
N SER A 85 10.24 -2.34 -4.87
CA SER A 85 11.00 -2.55 -3.65
C SER A 85 12.33 -1.79 -3.74
N GLY A 86 12.51 -0.79 -2.87
CA GLY A 86 13.78 -0.08 -2.71
C GLY A 86 14.53 -0.60 -1.49
N THR A 87 15.74 -1.13 -1.66
CA THR A 87 16.61 -1.51 -0.54
C THR A 87 17.57 -0.37 -0.25
N TYR A 88 17.52 0.20 0.96
CA TYR A 88 18.47 1.23 1.39
C TYR A 88 19.52 0.58 2.30
N THR A 89 20.73 0.37 1.80
CA THR A 89 21.87 -0.09 2.61
C THR A 89 22.54 1.10 3.25
N THR A 90 22.38 1.27 4.56
CA THR A 90 23.17 2.23 5.34
C THR A 90 24.63 1.78 5.39
N PRO A 91 25.62 2.61 5.03
CA PRO A 91 27.02 2.27 5.20
C PRO A 91 27.35 2.14 6.69
N THR A 92 27.66 0.93 7.14
CA THR A 92 28.18 0.67 8.49
C THR A 92 29.67 0.97 8.50
N GLN A 93 30.11 1.97 9.26
CA GLN A 93 31.52 2.23 9.52
C GLN A 93 31.98 1.37 10.70
N SER A 94 32.98 0.53 10.50
CA SER A 94 33.63 -0.25 11.55
C SER A 94 35.02 0.33 11.81
N TYR A 95 35.24 0.88 13.01
CA TYR A 95 36.56 1.34 13.46
C TYR A 95 37.22 0.23 14.27
N THR A 96 38.36 -0.29 13.79
CA THR A 96 39.20 -1.23 14.56
C THR A 96 40.46 -0.51 15.01
N THR A 97 40.64 -0.36 16.32
CA THR A 97 41.88 0.15 16.92
C THR A 97 42.83 -1.02 17.15
N ALA A 98 43.93 -1.08 16.39
CA ALA A 98 44.99 -2.06 16.62
C ALA A 98 46.09 -1.43 17.48
N ASN A 99 46.39 -2.02 18.64
CA ASN A 99 47.55 -1.66 19.46
C ASN A 99 48.67 -2.65 19.17
N ALA A 100 49.78 -2.16 18.59
CA ALA A 100 50.99 -2.95 18.37
C ALA A 100 52.03 -2.58 19.44
N THR A 101 52.33 -3.52 20.34
CA THR A 101 53.45 -3.42 21.29
C THR A 101 54.67 -4.12 20.68
N ALA A 102 55.69 -3.35 20.33
CA ALA A 102 56.99 -3.89 19.94
C ALA A 102 57.77 -4.22 21.22
N TYR A 103 58.02 -5.50 21.47
CA TYR A 103 58.99 -5.94 22.47
C TYR A 103 60.36 -5.98 21.77
N GLY A 104 61.23 -5.05 22.16
CA GLY A 104 62.65 -5.04 21.81
C GLY A 104 63.50 -5.67 22.90
#